data_AF-A0A8S4QKB2-F1
#
_entry.id   AF-A0A8S4QKB2-F1
#
_cell.length_a   1.000
_cell.length_b   1.000
_cell.length_c   1.000
_cell.angle_alpha   90.00
_cell.angle_beta   90.00
_cell.angle_gamma   90.00
#
_symmetry.space_group_name_H-M   'P 1'
#
loop_
_entity.id
_entity.type
_entity.pdbx_description
1 polymer ?
#
loop_
_entity_poly.entity_id
_entity_poly.type
_entity_poly.pdbx_seq_one_letter_code
_entity_poly.pdbx_strand_id
1 'polypeptide(L)'
;VELNEEETILIIRRLHKVLRPFLLRRLKKEVESQLPDKVEYIIKCDMSGLQRVLYKHMQSKGVLLTDGSEKGNKGKGGAKALMNTIVQLRKLCNHPFMFQHIEEKFCDHLGTGGGVVNGPDLYRVSGKFELLDRILPKLKKAGHRVLMFCQMTQCMTIIEDYFSWRGFLYL
;
A
#
# COMPACT_ATOMS: atom_id res chain seq x y z
N VAL A 1 -21.15 -24.32 -17.33
CA VAL A 1 -20.95 -25.77 -17.14
C VAL A 1 -20.37 -25.92 -15.76
N GLU A 2 -21.23 -26.11 -14.76
CA GLU A 2 -20.76 -26.43 -13.41
C GLU A 2 -20.41 -27.92 -13.39
N LEU A 3 -19.18 -28.22 -13.00
CA LEU A 3 -18.68 -29.59 -12.89
C LEU A 3 -19.18 -30.20 -11.58
N ASN A 4 -19.51 -31.49 -11.60
CA ASN A 4 -19.84 -32.20 -10.37
C ASN A 4 -18.62 -32.28 -9.43
N GLU A 5 -18.87 -32.39 -8.13
CA GLU A 5 -17.81 -32.46 -7.11
C GLU A 5 -16.90 -33.68 -7.34
N GLU A 6 -17.48 -34.81 -7.74
CA GLU A 6 -16.75 -36.03 -8.11
C GLU A 6 -15.86 -35.84 -9.35
N GLU A 7 -16.36 -35.18 -10.38
CA GLU A 7 -15.60 -34.88 -11.60
C GLU A 7 -14.41 -33.97 -11.28
N THR A 8 -14.63 -32.97 -10.43
CA THR A 8 -13.59 -32.05 -9.98
C THR A 8 -12.48 -32.79 -9.22
N ILE A 9 -12.83 -33.69 -8.31
CA ILE A 9 -11.86 -34.53 -7.58
C ILE A 9 -11.07 -35.43 -8.53
N LEU A 10 -11.74 -36.03 -9.52
CA LEU A 10 -11.13 -36.94 -10.48
C LEU A 10 -10.13 -36.20 -11.39
N ILE A 11 -10.48 -34.99 -11.84
CA ILE A 11 -9.61 -34.09 -12.61
C ILE A 11 -8.40 -33.67 -11.77
N ILE A 12 -8.59 -33.21 -10.54
CA ILE A 12 -7.48 -32.78 -9.65
C ILE A 12 -6.48 -33.93 -9.43
N ARG A 13 -6.96 -35.14 -9.15
CA ARG A 13 -6.10 -36.32 -8.94
C ARG A 13 -5.30 -36.68 -10.18
N ARG A 14 -5.91 -36.63 -11.37
CA ARG A 14 -5.21 -36.87 -12.65
C ARG A 14 -4.12 -35.82 -12.89
N LEU A 15 -4.43 -34.54 -12.68
CA LEU A 15 -3.45 -33.46 -12.84
C LEU A 15 -2.27 -33.58 -11.87
N HIS A 16 -2.56 -33.84 -10.58
CA HIS A 16 -1.49 -34.07 -9.60
C HIS A 16 -0.60 -35.26 -9.98
N LYS A 17 -1.15 -36.35 -10.55
CA LYS A 17 -0.34 -37.51 -10.97
C LYS A 17 0.62 -37.18 -12.12
N VAL A 18 0.17 -36.38 -13.10
CA VAL A 18 0.99 -35.95 -14.24
C VAL A 18 2.06 -34.93 -13.81
N LEU A 19 1.71 -34.01 -12.90
CA LEU A 19 2.61 -32.92 -12.48
C LEU A 19 3.60 -33.31 -11.37
N ARG A 20 3.35 -34.40 -10.63
CA ARG A 20 4.19 -34.86 -9.49
C ARG A 20 5.69 -35.00 -9.79
N PRO A 21 6.14 -35.57 -10.93
CA PRO A 21 7.58 -35.68 -11.21
C PRO A 21 8.23 -34.32 -11.56
N PHE A 22 7.43 -33.30 -11.92
CA PHE A 22 7.92 -31.99 -12.34
C PHE A 22 7.82 -30.92 -11.25
N LEU A 23 7.08 -31.19 -10.16
CA LEU A 23 6.87 -30.23 -9.07
C LEU A 23 7.35 -30.81 -7.73
N LEU A 24 8.37 -30.18 -7.15
CA LEU A 24 8.76 -30.42 -5.77
C LEU A 24 8.10 -29.38 -4.86
N ARG A 25 7.25 -29.84 -3.93
CA ARG A 25 6.60 -29.00 -2.92
C ARG A 25 6.88 -29.58 -1.54
N ARG A 26 7.45 -28.76 -0.64
CA ARG A 26 7.68 -29.08 0.78
C ARG A 26 7.03 -28.01 1.65
N LEU A 27 6.48 -28.38 2.81
CA LEU A 27 5.96 -27.44 3.78
C LEU A 27 7.06 -27.04 4.78
N LYS A 28 7.10 -25.78 5.23
CA LYS A 28 8.11 -25.32 6.20
C LYS A 28 8.15 -26.17 7.48
N LYS A 29 6.98 -26.62 7.95
CA LYS A 29 6.83 -27.53 9.10
C LYS A 29 7.47 -28.91 8.90
N GLU A 30 7.68 -29.35 7.66
CA GLU A 30 8.26 -30.66 7.32
C GLU A 30 9.80 -30.60 7.25
N VAL A 31 10.37 -29.39 7.19
CA VAL A 31 11.81 -29.18 6.98
C VAL A 31 12.52 -28.55 8.18
N GLU A 32 11.80 -27.82 9.03
CA GLU A 32 12.40 -27.15 10.19
C GLU A 32 11.38 -27.07 11.32
N SER A 33 11.58 -27.86 12.39
CA SER A 33 10.65 -27.97 13.52
C SER A 33 10.84 -26.88 14.57
N GLN A 34 11.92 -26.09 14.49
CA GLN A 34 12.22 -25.01 15.44
C GLN A 34 11.62 -23.65 15.04
N LEU A 35 11.04 -23.53 13.84
CA LEU A 35 10.43 -22.28 13.39
C LEU A 35 9.09 -22.04 14.10
N PRO A 36 8.91 -20.87 14.73
CA PRO A 36 7.62 -20.51 15.32
C PRO A 36 6.56 -20.32 14.23
N ASP A 37 5.30 -20.49 14.62
CA ASP A 37 4.17 -20.31 13.72
C ASP A 37 4.05 -18.87 13.22
N LYS A 38 3.74 -18.72 11.92
CA LYS A 38 3.43 -17.42 11.34
C LYS A 38 2.07 -16.97 11.86
N VAL A 39 2.05 -15.87 12.61
CA VAL A 39 0.80 -15.19 12.99
C VAL A 39 0.55 -14.01 12.06
N GLU A 40 -0.70 -13.85 11.62
CA GLU A 40 -1.12 -12.77 10.73
C GLU A 40 -2.16 -11.88 11.43
N TYR A 41 -1.89 -10.58 11.47
CA TYR A 41 -2.77 -9.58 12.07
C TYR A 41 -3.17 -8.53 11.04
N ILE A 42 -4.47 -8.28 10.92
CA ILE A 42 -5.01 -7.20 10.07
C ILE A 42 -5.25 -5.98 10.96
N ILE A 43 -4.41 -4.95 10.81
CA ILE A 43 -4.55 -3.70 11.58
C ILE A 43 -5.34 -2.69 10.75
N LYS A 44 -6.52 -2.30 11.24
CA LYS A 44 -7.34 -1.25 10.63
C LYS A 44 -6.79 0.11 11.03
N CYS A 45 -6.57 0.99 10.05
CA CYS A 45 -6.07 2.35 10.25
C CYS A 45 -7.16 3.33 9.83
N ASP A 46 -7.42 4.34 10.66
CA ASP A 46 -8.33 5.43 10.31
C ASP A 46 -7.67 6.42 9.37
N MET A 47 -8.45 7.01 8.45
CA MET A 47 -7.93 8.09 7.59
C MET A 47 -7.74 9.39 8.38
N SER A 48 -6.67 10.12 8.08
CA SER A 48 -6.44 11.49 8.58
C SER A 48 -7.53 12.46 8.08
N GLY A 49 -7.61 13.65 8.70
CA GLY A 49 -8.54 14.70 8.26
C GLY A 49 -8.34 15.08 6.78
N LEU A 50 -7.09 15.28 6.36
CA LEU A 50 -6.73 15.58 4.98
C LEU A 50 -7.11 14.44 4.03
N GLN A 51 -6.77 13.20 4.40
CA GLN A 51 -7.13 12.01 3.62
C GLN A 51 -8.63 11.91 3.41
N ARG A 52 -9.45 12.10 4.46
CA ARG A 52 -10.91 12.00 4.37
C ARG A 52 -11.50 13.02 3.39
N VAL A 53 -11.04 14.26 3.45
CA VAL A 53 -11.52 15.34 2.57
C VAL A 53 -11.16 15.04 1.12
N LEU A 54 -9.90 14.72 0.86
CA LEU A 54 -9.42 14.37 -0.48
C LEU A 54 -10.11 13.12 -1.02
N TYR A 55 -10.35 12.12 -0.17
CA TYR A 55 -10.96 10.85 -0.57
C TYR A 55 -12.41 11.06 -0.99
N LYS A 56 -13.18 11.82 -0.19
CA LYS A 56 -14.55 12.22 -0.55
C LYS A 56 -14.57 13.04 -1.83
N HIS A 57 -13.63 13.98 -1.99
CA HIS A 57 -13.52 14.81 -3.18
C HIS A 57 -13.30 13.96 -4.43
N MET A 58 -12.34 13.04 -4.39
CA MET A 58 -12.00 12.14 -5.49
C MET A 58 -13.11 11.15 -5.80
N GLN A 59 -13.81 10.66 -4.78
CA GLN A 59 -14.98 9.79 -4.95
C GLN A 59 -16.14 10.52 -5.63
N SER A 60 -16.38 11.79 -5.29
CA SER A 60 -17.49 12.56 -5.83
C SER A 60 -17.25 13.12 -7.24
N LYS A 61 -16.02 13.55 -7.56
CA LYS A 61 -15.73 14.25 -8.82
C LYS A 61 -15.14 13.38 -9.93
N GLY A 62 -14.70 12.15 -9.63
CA GLY A 62 -13.87 11.39 -10.57
C GLY A 62 -12.56 12.13 -10.88
N VAL A 63 -11.66 11.50 -11.65
CA VAL A 63 -10.27 11.95 -11.87
C VAL A 63 -10.17 13.41 -12.34
N LEU A 64 -9.92 14.34 -11.41
CA LEU A 64 -9.57 15.74 -11.70
C LEU A 64 -8.17 16.12 -11.17
N LEU A 65 -7.44 15.17 -10.58
CA LEU A 65 -6.14 15.40 -9.94
C LEU A 65 -4.96 14.79 -10.70
N THR A 66 -5.18 14.28 -11.92
CA THR A 66 -4.07 13.88 -12.79
C THR A 66 -3.69 15.04 -13.69
N ASP A 67 -2.41 15.36 -13.63
CA ASP A 67 -1.70 16.34 -14.42
C ASP A 67 -2.07 16.27 -15.91
N GLY A 68 -2.46 17.41 -16.48
CA GLY A 68 -2.00 17.85 -17.80
C GLY A 68 -2.14 17.00 -19.07
N SER A 69 -2.99 15.97 -19.20
CA SER A 69 -3.17 15.32 -20.51
C SER A 69 -4.62 14.93 -20.84
N GLU A 70 -5.10 15.55 -21.92
CA GLU A 70 -6.27 15.19 -22.74
C GLU A 70 -7.64 15.73 -22.31
N LYS A 71 -7.85 17.02 -22.61
CA LYS A 71 -9.08 17.44 -23.29
C LYS A 71 -9.20 16.69 -24.62
N GLY A 72 -9.70 15.46 -24.60
CA GLY A 72 -9.87 14.66 -25.81
C GLY A 72 -10.77 13.45 -25.59
N ASN A 73 -11.91 13.42 -26.28
CA ASN A 73 -12.84 12.30 -26.45
C ASN A 73 -13.66 11.82 -25.24
N LYS A 74 -14.83 12.45 -25.11
CA LYS A 74 -16.03 11.85 -24.52
C LYS A 74 -16.38 10.54 -25.26
N GLY A 75 -16.30 9.42 -24.54
CA GLY A 75 -17.06 8.21 -24.87
C GLY A 75 -16.26 7.08 -25.52
N LYS A 76 -15.46 6.34 -24.73
CA LYS A 76 -15.18 4.88 -24.88
C LYS A 76 -14.17 4.33 -23.84
N GLY A 77 -14.12 4.89 -22.62
CA GLY A 77 -13.07 4.61 -21.63
C GLY A 77 -13.52 4.32 -20.20
N GLY A 78 -14.79 4.01 -19.96
CA GLY A 78 -15.37 3.93 -18.60
C GLY A 78 -14.59 3.04 -17.62
N ALA A 79 -14.22 1.82 -18.02
CA ALA A 79 -13.43 0.92 -17.17
C ALA A 79 -11.99 1.41 -16.93
N LYS A 80 -11.34 2.02 -17.93
CA LYS A 80 -9.98 2.58 -17.80
C LYS A 80 -9.95 3.84 -16.93
N ALA A 81 -10.96 4.70 -17.04
CA ALA A 81 -11.12 5.88 -16.20
C ALA A 81 -11.42 5.50 -14.74
N LEU A 82 -12.29 4.50 -14.51
CA LEU A 82 -12.56 3.96 -13.16
C LEU A 82 -11.35 3.27 -12.54
N MET A 83 -10.60 2.48 -13.33
CA MET A 83 -9.37 1.83 -12.87
C MET A 83 -8.30 2.84 -12.47
N ASN A 84 -8.21 3.97 -13.18
CA ASN A 84 -7.38 5.09 -12.79
C ASN A 84 -7.83 5.67 -11.43
N THR A 85 -9.13 5.92 -11.22
CA THR A 85 -9.67 6.39 -9.93
C THR A 85 -9.31 5.47 -8.77
N ILE A 86 -9.44 4.15 -8.92
CA ILE A 86 -9.09 3.18 -7.86
C ILE A 86 -7.61 3.27 -7.50
N VAL A 87 -6.73 3.38 -8.50
CA VAL A 87 -5.28 3.55 -8.26
C VAL A 87 -5.01 4.84 -7.49
N GLN A 88 -5.66 5.94 -7.84
CA GLN A 88 -5.49 7.21 -7.12
C GLN A 88 -6.05 7.15 -5.68
N LEU A 89 -7.19 6.49 -5.46
CA LEU A 89 -7.72 6.27 -4.10
C LEU A 89 -6.77 5.39 -3.26
N ARG A 90 -6.17 4.35 -3.87
CA ARG A 90 -5.12 3.53 -3.23
C ARG A 90 -3.90 4.38 -2.88
N LYS A 91 -3.51 5.32 -3.75
CA LYS A 91 -2.44 6.27 -3.45
C LYS A 91 -2.78 7.10 -2.21
N LEU A 92 -3.95 7.72 -2.20
CA LEU A 92 -4.38 8.56 -1.08
C LEU A 92 -4.44 7.81 0.27
N CYS A 93 -4.90 6.56 0.26
CA CYS A 93 -4.92 5.69 1.44
C CYS A 93 -3.53 5.32 1.98
N ASN A 94 -2.49 5.35 1.13
CA ASN A 94 -1.11 5.16 1.57
C ASN A 94 -0.54 6.46 2.13
N HIS A 95 -0.56 7.53 1.32
CA HIS A 95 -0.08 8.84 1.74
C HIS A 95 -0.61 9.97 0.82
N PRO A 96 -1.08 11.12 1.35
CA PRO A 96 -1.47 12.27 0.55
C PRO A 96 -0.36 12.85 -0.31
N PHE A 97 0.88 12.89 0.19
CA PHE A 97 2.03 13.46 -0.54
C PHE A 97 2.53 12.60 -1.70
N MET A 98 1.92 11.44 -1.98
CA MET A 98 2.15 10.80 -3.28
C MET A 98 1.58 11.59 -4.46
N PHE A 99 0.79 12.63 -4.17
CA PHE A 99 0.40 13.65 -5.12
C PHE A 99 1.25 14.90 -4.88
N GLN A 100 2.22 15.17 -5.76
CA GLN A 100 3.16 16.30 -5.62
C GLN A 100 2.45 17.64 -5.43
N HIS A 101 1.40 17.92 -6.21
CA HIS A 101 0.60 19.15 -6.07
C HIS A 101 -0.08 19.32 -4.69
N ILE A 102 -0.29 18.23 -3.94
CA ILE A 102 -0.83 18.30 -2.58
C ILE A 102 0.30 18.64 -1.61
N GLU A 103 1.47 18.04 -1.79
CA GLU A 103 2.66 18.33 -1.00
C GLU A 103 3.12 19.78 -1.17
N GLU A 104 3.23 20.26 -2.41
CA GLU A 104 3.59 21.65 -2.74
C GLU A 104 2.64 22.66 -2.08
N LYS A 105 1.33 22.48 -2.27
CA LYS A 105 0.32 23.35 -1.65
C LYS A 105 0.34 23.31 -0.12
N PHE A 106 0.69 22.16 0.45
CA PHE A 106 0.82 22.02 1.89
C PHE A 106 2.05 22.78 2.40
N CYS A 107 3.18 22.70 1.69
CA CYS A 107 4.39 23.49 1.96
C CYS A 107 4.13 24.99 1.86
N ASP A 108 3.43 25.44 0.80
CA ASP A 108 3.05 26.85 0.60
C ASP A 108 2.22 27.36 1.77
N HIS A 109 1.28 26.55 2.28
CA HIS A 109 0.43 26.92 3.41
C HIS A 109 1.22 27.01 4.73
N LEU A 110 2.22 26.16 4.91
CA LEU A 110 3.11 26.20 6.08
C LEU A 110 4.20 27.29 5.98
N GLY A 111 4.38 27.91 4.81
CA GLY A 111 5.45 28.88 4.57
C GLY A 111 6.85 28.26 4.50
N THR A 112 6.94 26.93 4.35
CA THR A 112 8.22 26.20 4.28
C THR A 112 8.67 26.16 2.82
N GLY A 113 9.54 27.09 2.42
CA GLY A 113 10.00 27.27 1.03
C GLY A 113 10.89 26.15 0.45
N GLY A 114 10.76 24.91 0.91
CA GLY A 114 11.65 23.79 0.58
C GLY A 114 11.03 22.68 -0.27
N GLY A 115 9.73 22.73 -0.60
CA GLY A 115 9.05 21.73 -1.44
C GLY A 115 8.92 20.31 -0.83
N VAL A 116 9.65 20.01 0.23
CA VAL A 116 9.65 18.70 0.92
C VAL A 116 9.15 18.88 2.36
N VAL A 117 8.08 18.17 2.72
CA VAL A 117 7.52 18.21 4.07
C VAL A 117 8.32 17.31 4.99
N ASN A 118 9.13 17.92 5.85
CA ASN A 118 9.87 17.20 6.89
C ASN A 118 9.24 17.43 8.26
N GLY A 119 9.25 16.39 9.10
CA GLY A 119 8.85 16.51 10.50
C GLY A 119 7.51 15.87 10.86
N PRO A 120 6.81 16.38 11.89
CA PRO A 120 5.62 15.73 12.41
C PRO A 120 4.47 15.74 11.42
N ASP A 121 4.41 16.73 10.53
CA ASP A 121 3.34 16.83 9.54
C ASP A 121 3.39 15.70 8.52
N LEU A 122 4.57 15.13 8.24
CA LEU A 122 4.74 13.98 7.35
C LEU A 122 3.92 12.78 7.83
N TYR A 123 4.02 12.40 9.10
CA TYR A 123 3.25 11.25 9.59
C TYR A 123 1.81 11.60 9.96
N ARG A 124 1.52 12.86 10.34
CA ARG A 124 0.17 13.28 10.75
C ARG A 124 -0.83 13.34 9.61
N VAL A 125 -0.37 13.56 8.38
CA VAL A 125 -1.25 13.58 7.20
C VAL A 125 -1.70 12.19 6.75
N SER A 126 -1.08 11.10 7.23
CA SER A 126 -1.49 9.73 6.88
C SER A 126 -1.73 8.89 8.13
N GLY A 127 -2.94 8.33 8.25
CA GLY A 127 -3.26 7.47 9.40
C GLY A 127 -2.42 6.19 9.49
N LYS A 128 -1.89 5.70 8.36
CA LYS A 128 -0.95 4.57 8.37
C LYS A 128 0.39 4.96 8.99
N PHE A 129 0.91 6.13 8.62
CA PHE A 129 2.18 6.63 9.17
C PHE A 129 2.03 7.01 10.63
N GLU A 130 0.88 7.56 11.02
CA GLU A 130 0.54 7.86 12.41
C GLU A 130 0.49 6.60 13.30
N LEU A 131 -0.05 5.49 12.78
CA LEU A 131 0.04 4.20 13.47
C LEU A 131 1.47 3.65 13.50
N LEU A 132 2.18 3.71 12.37
CA LEU A 132 3.55 3.23 12.22
C LEU A 132 4.50 3.96 13.18
N ASP A 133 4.28 5.27 13.40
CA ASP A 133 4.97 6.10 14.38
C ASP A 133 4.77 5.63 15.82
N ARG A 134 3.61 5.05 16.14
CA ARG A 134 3.33 4.48 17.46
C ARG A 134 3.92 3.07 17.65
N ILE A 135 4.06 2.30 16.57
CA ILE A 135 4.47 0.88 16.62
C ILE A 135 5.99 0.73 16.52
N LEU A 136 6.64 1.38 15.54
CA LEU A 136 8.07 1.18 15.28
C LEU A 136 8.99 1.49 16.47
N PRO A 137 8.78 2.57 17.25
CA PRO A 137 9.59 2.81 18.45
C PRO A 137 9.46 1.71 19.49
N LYS A 138 8.29 1.09 19.63
CA LYS A 138 8.07 -0.03 20.56
C LYS A 138 8.83 -1.28 20.09
N LEU A 139 8.77 -1.58 18.80
CA LEU A 139 9.50 -2.71 18.21
C LEU A 139 11.02 -2.54 18.29
N LYS A 140 11.52 -1.31 18.06
CA LYS A 140 12.94 -0.99 18.20
C LYS A 140 13.40 -1.15 19.66
N LYS A 141 12.62 -0.66 20.63
CA LYS A 141 12.90 -0.84 22.06
C LYS A 141 12.91 -2.32 22.48
N ALA A 142 12.07 -3.14 21.86
CA ALA A 142 12.04 -4.59 22.08
C ALA A 142 13.13 -5.36 21.30
N GLY A 143 13.96 -4.69 20.49
CA GLY A 143 15.04 -5.32 19.73
C GLY A 143 14.57 -6.12 18.50
N HIS A 144 13.33 -5.94 18.05
CA HIS A 144 12.83 -6.61 16.84
C HIS A 144 13.28 -5.90 15.56
N ARG A 145 13.51 -6.68 14.50
CA ARG A 145 13.75 -6.18 13.14
C ARG A 145 12.48 -6.27 12.31
N VAL A 146 12.20 -5.23 11.53
CA VAL A 146 10.96 -5.10 10.75
C VAL A 146 11.29 -5.12 9.26
N LEU A 147 10.54 -5.91 8.51
CA LEU A 147 10.55 -5.88 7.04
C LEU A 147 9.23 -5.28 6.57
N MET A 148 9.30 -4.25 5.73
CA MET A 148 8.12 -3.58 5.18
C MET A 148 8.05 -3.77 3.67
N PHE A 149 6.85 -4.08 3.19
CA PHE A 149 6.57 -4.22 1.76
C PHE A 149 5.66 -3.09 1.30
N CYS A 150 6.03 -2.44 0.20
CA CYS A 150 5.24 -1.37 -0.41
C CYS A 150 5.05 -1.67 -1.90
N GLN A 151 3.81 -1.58 -2.38
CA GLN A 151 3.51 -1.81 -3.79
C GLN A 151 3.91 -0.62 -4.68
N MET A 152 3.89 0.60 -4.14
CA MET A 152 4.15 1.83 -4.87
C MET A 152 5.54 2.37 -4.51
N THR A 153 6.40 2.57 -5.49
CA THR A 153 7.77 3.07 -5.31
C THR A 153 7.80 4.47 -4.69
N GLN A 154 6.89 5.36 -5.09
CA GLN A 154 6.76 6.70 -4.51
C GLN A 154 6.50 6.66 -2.99
N CYS A 155 5.80 5.63 -2.49
CA CYS A 155 5.59 5.49 -1.05
C CYS A 155 6.88 5.14 -0.31
N MET A 156 7.85 4.49 -0.97
CA MET A 156 9.13 4.16 -0.35
C MET A 156 9.95 5.42 -0.08
N THR A 157 9.94 6.39 -0.99
CA THR A 157 10.60 7.69 -0.79
C THR A 157 10.04 8.43 0.43
N ILE A 158 8.72 8.43 0.61
CA ILE A 158 8.07 9.05 1.79
C ILE A 158 8.46 8.32 3.09
N ILE A 159 8.58 6.99 3.04
CA ILE A 159 9.05 6.18 4.17
C ILE A 159 10.52 6.51 4.49
N GLU A 160 11.33 6.72 3.46
CA GLU A 160 12.74 7.08 3.59
C GLU A 160 12.92 8.43 4.31
N ASP A 161 12.15 9.45 3.90
CA ASP A 161 12.13 10.76 4.55
C ASP A 161 11.71 10.64 6.02
N TYR A 162 10.68 9.83 6.29
CA TYR A 162 10.20 9.56 7.64
C TYR A 162 11.25 8.84 8.51
N PHE A 163 11.97 7.87 7.95
CA PHE A 163 13.04 7.14 8.66
C PHE A 163 14.25 8.01 8.92
N SER A 164 14.64 8.84 7.96
CA SER A 164 15.69 9.83 8.10
C SER A 164 15.36 10.82 9.22
N TRP A 165 14.12 11.33 9.25
CA TRP A 165 13.66 12.23 10.30
C TRP A 165 13.62 11.57 11.69
N ARG A 166 13.12 10.33 11.80
CA ARG A 166 13.08 9.59 13.07
C ARG A 166 14.44 9.00 13.51
N GLY A 167 15.45 9.02 12.66
CA GLY A 167 16.75 8.38 12.92
C GLY A 167 16.66 6.85 12.97
N PHE A 168 15.85 6.24 12.11
CA PHE A 168 15.84 4.80 11.91
C PHE A 168 16.86 4.41 10.84
N LEU A 169 17.69 3.41 11.13
CA LEU A 169 18.58 2.82 10.13
C LEU A 169 17.77 1.88 9.24
N TYR A 170 17.92 2.04 7.93
CA TYR A 170 17.30 1.21 6.90
C TYR A 170 18.35 0.79 5.86
N LEU A 171 17.96 -0.09 4.93
CA LEU A 171 18.78 -0.62 3.83
C LEU A 171 18.29 -0.07 2.50
#